data_AF-A0A6G8TXA2-F1
#
_entry.id   AF-A0A6G8TXA2-F1
#
_cell.length_a   1.000
_cell.length_b   1.000
_cell.length_c   1.000
_cell.angle_alpha   90.00
_cell.angle_beta   90.00
_cell.angle_gamma   90.00
#
_symmetry.space_group_name_H-M   'P 1'
#
loop_
_entity.id
_entity.type
_entity.pdbx_description
1 polymer ?
#
loop_
_entity_poly.entity_id
_entity_poly.type
_entity_poly.pdbx_seq_one_letter_code
_entity_poly.pdbx_strand_id
1 'polypeptide(L)'
;MLPKLPARARPVRSFDLITPAGRIYRFPPPTLSQRLLRWGLAHAETVAISVAILALIYVAGFAAEALDRSVFDACNDRARQPVGMS
;
A
#
# COMPACT_ATOMS: atom_id res chain seq x y z
N MET A 1 2.68 29.91 -34.18
CA MET A 1 2.78 28.49 -34.61
C MET A 1 2.84 27.62 -33.36
N LEU A 2 1.75 26.93 -33.01
CA LEU A 2 1.67 26.06 -31.83
C LEU A 2 2.30 24.69 -32.16
N PRO A 3 3.15 24.11 -31.30
CA PRO A 3 3.75 22.81 -31.58
C PRO A 3 2.68 21.71 -31.51
N LYS A 4 2.60 20.90 -32.57
CA LYS A 4 1.75 19.72 -32.68
C LYS A 4 2.10 18.76 -31.52
N LEU A 5 1.16 18.52 -30.61
CA LEU A 5 1.31 17.48 -29.60
C LEU A 5 1.60 16.14 -30.28
N PRO A 6 2.57 15.35 -29.79
CA PRO A 6 2.87 14.06 -30.38
C PRO A 6 1.62 13.17 -30.29
N ALA A 7 1.18 12.68 -31.45
CA ALA A 7 0.05 11.78 -31.56
C ALA A 7 0.23 10.62 -30.59
N ARG A 8 -0.82 10.38 -29.78
CA ARG A 8 -1.00 9.30 -28.81
C ARG A 8 -0.11 8.09 -29.16
N ALA A 9 0.92 7.86 -28.34
CA ALA A 9 1.90 6.80 -28.56
C ALA A 9 1.17 5.48 -28.81
N ARG A 10 1.20 5.01 -30.07
CA ARG A 10 0.67 3.71 -30.45
C ARG A 10 1.40 2.68 -29.59
N PRO A 11 0.72 1.71 -28.95
CA PRO A 11 1.40 0.69 -28.17
C PRO A 11 2.29 -0.13 -29.11
N VAL A 12 3.59 0.21 -29.14
CA VAL A 12 4.61 -0.47 -29.92
C VAL A 12 4.80 -1.85 -29.28
N ARG A 13 4.25 -2.89 -29.92
CA ARG A 13 4.28 -4.27 -29.41
C ARG A 13 5.66 -4.93 -29.53
N SER A 14 6.56 -4.38 -30.33
CA SER A 14 7.94 -4.85 -30.46
C SER A 14 8.85 -3.69 -30.82
N PHE A 15 9.93 -3.53 -30.06
CA PHE A 15 11.05 -2.70 -30.47
C PHE A 15 11.91 -3.55 -31.38
N ASP A 16 11.90 -3.24 -32.67
CA ASP A 16 12.84 -3.83 -33.62
C ASP A 16 14.08 -2.93 -33.63
N LEU A 17 15.19 -3.39 -33.05
CA LEU A 17 16.42 -2.63 -33.03
C LEU A 17 17.24 -3.01 -34.27
N ILE A 18 17.37 -2.08 -35.21
CA ILE A 18 18.27 -2.25 -36.35
C ILE A 18 19.68 -1.94 -35.83
N THR A 19 20.49 -2.99 -35.66
CA THR A 19 21.90 -2.83 -35.30
C THR A 19 22.69 -2.22 -36.47
N PRO A 20 23.83 -1.54 -36.22
CA PRO A 20 24.69 -0.98 -37.28
C PRO A 20 25.17 -2.02 -38.30
N ALA A 21 25.18 -3.30 -37.91
CA ALA A 21 25.52 -4.44 -38.77
C ALA A 21 24.33 -4.95 -39.62
N GLY A 22 23.22 -4.22 -39.67
CA GLY A 22 22.03 -4.60 -40.44
C GLY A 22 21.21 -5.75 -39.85
N ARG A 23 21.53 -6.21 -38.63
CA ARG A 23 20.72 -7.25 -37.96
C ARG A 23 19.55 -6.62 -37.22
N ILE A 24 18.36 -7.19 -37.40
CA ILE A 24 17.14 -6.82 -36.69
C ILE A 24 17.08 -7.65 -35.40
N TYR A 25 17.25 -7.01 -34.25
CA TYR A 25 17.08 -7.65 -32.96
C TYR A 25 15.65 -7.40 -32.46
N ARG A 26 14.89 -8.47 -32.25
CA ARG A 26 13.51 -8.40 -31.76
C ARG A 26 13.50 -8.65 -30.25
N PHE A 27 13.13 -7.64 -29.47
CA PHE A 27 12.99 -7.85 -28.03
C PHE A 27 11.81 -8.79 -27.76
N PRO A 28 12.00 -9.85 -26.95
CA PRO A 28 10.91 -10.74 -26.60
C PRO A 28 9.87 -9.97 -25.79
N PRO A 29 8.57 -10.25 -26.00
CA PRO A 29 7.51 -9.61 -25.23
C PRO A 29 7.67 -9.98 -23.73
N PRO A 30 7.28 -9.09 -22.82
CA PRO A 30 7.39 -9.36 -21.39
C PRO A 30 6.55 -10.57 -21.01
N THR A 31 7.17 -11.48 -20.27
CA THR A 31 6.54 -12.70 -19.74
C THR A 31 5.43 -12.36 -18.73
N LEU A 32 4.50 -13.29 -18.48
CA LEU A 32 3.39 -13.07 -17.53
C LEU A 32 3.90 -12.74 -16.11
N SER A 33 4.96 -13.41 -15.66
CA SER A 33 5.61 -13.14 -14.37
C SER A 33 6.17 -11.71 -14.31
N GLN A 34 6.83 -11.24 -15.37
CA GLN A 34 7.33 -9.86 -15.43
C GLN A 34 6.19 -8.82 -15.41
N ARG A 35 5.04 -9.14 -16.00
CA ARG A 35 3.84 -8.28 -15.92
C ARG A 35 3.29 -8.23 -14.51
N LEU A 36 3.13 -9.39 -13.86
CA LEU A 36 2.66 -9.48 -12.47
C LEU A 36 3.62 -8.76 -11.51
N LEU A 37 4.93 -8.93 -11.70
CA LEU A 37 5.93 -8.28 -10.86
C LEU A 37 5.87 -6.75 -11.01
N ARG A 38 5.78 -6.23 -12.25
CA ARG A 38 5.60 -4.79 -12.49
C ARG A 38 4.30 -4.27 -11.91
N TRP A 39 3.24 -5.05 -12.00
CA TRP A 39 1.95 -4.67 -11.43
C TRP A 39 2.01 -4.62 -9.90
N GLY A 40 2.62 -5.62 -9.26
CA GLY A 40 2.86 -5.63 -7.82
C GLY A 40 3.74 -4.48 -7.35
N LEU A 41 4.85 -4.20 -8.05
CA LEU A 41 5.72 -3.05 -7.76
C LEU A 41 5.00 -1.71 -7.91
N ALA A 42 4.14 -1.57 -8.92
CA ALA A 42 3.36 -0.35 -9.11
C ALA A 42 2.35 -0.10 -7.96
N HIS A 43 1.93 -1.14 -7.25
CA HIS A 43 1.02 -1.04 -6.11
C HIS A 43 1.74 -1.14 -4.75
N ALA A 44 3.07 -1.26 -4.74
CA ALA A 44 3.82 -1.43 -3.49
C ALA A 44 3.63 -0.24 -2.54
N GLU A 45 3.60 0.98 -3.08
CA GLU A 45 3.32 2.20 -2.32
C GLU A 45 1.91 2.19 -1.73
N THR A 46 0.91 1.81 -2.52
CA THR A 46 -0.48 1.67 -2.05
C THR A 46 -0.60 0.63 -0.95
N VAL A 47 0.04 -0.53 -1.12
CA VAL A 47 0.05 -1.61 -0.11
C VAL A 47 0.72 -1.12 1.17
N ALA A 48 1.84 -0.41 1.08
CA ALA A 48 2.52 0.14 2.25
C ALA A 48 1.63 1.12 3.03
N ILE A 49 0.95 2.03 2.32
CA ILE A 49 0.00 2.98 2.93
C ILE A 49 -1.18 2.22 3.57
N SER A 50 -1.76 1.23 2.89
CA SER A 50 -2.85 0.43 3.45
C SER A 50 -2.43 -0.34 4.70
N VAL A 51 -1.22 -0.92 4.71
CA VAL A 51 -0.66 -1.61 5.89
C VAL A 51 -0.47 -0.64 7.05
N ALA A 52 0.06 0.56 6.79
CA ALA A 52 0.23 1.59 7.82
C ALA A 52 -1.13 2.01 8.42
N ILE A 53 -2.15 2.22 7.59
CA ILE A 53 -3.50 2.56 8.05
C ILE A 53 -4.08 1.42 8.91
N LEU A 54 -3.94 0.17 8.46
CA LEU A 54 -4.40 -1.00 9.21
C LEU A 54 -3.71 -1.11 10.58
N ALA A 55 -2.39 -0.88 10.63
CA ALA A 55 -1.64 -0.89 11.88
C ALA A 55 -2.13 0.21 12.83
N LEU A 56 -2.37 1.42 12.33
CA LEU A 56 -2.89 2.53 13.15
C LEU A 56 -4.29 2.22 13.70
N ILE A 57 -5.19 1.67 12.88
CA ILE A 57 -6.53 1.26 13.31
C ILE A 57 -6.44 0.18 14.39
N TYR A 58 -5.58 -0.82 14.20
CA TYR A 58 -5.39 -1.90 15.16
C TYR A 58 -4.88 -1.37 16.50
N VAL A 59 -3.87 -0.50 16.49
CA VAL A 59 -3.32 0.12 17.71
C VAL A 59 -4.37 0.98 18.40
N ALA A 60 -5.15 1.76 17.66
CA ALA A 60 -6.21 2.59 18.22
C ALA A 60 -7.31 1.73 18.89
N GLY A 61 -7.72 0.63 18.24
CA GLY A 61 -8.67 -0.33 18.82
C GLY A 61 -8.13 -0.97 20.11
N PHE A 62 -6.86 -1.40 20.09
CA PHE A 62 -6.21 -1.98 21.27
C PHE A 62 -6.13 -0.98 22.43
N ALA A 63 -5.77 0.28 22.14
CA ALA A 63 -5.72 1.35 23.14
C ALA A 63 -7.12 1.64 23.73
N ALA A 64 -8.16 1.65 22.89
CA ALA A 64 -9.54 1.82 23.34
C ALA A 64 -9.98 0.70 24.29
N GLU A 65 -9.70 -0.57 23.94
CA GLU A 65 -10.01 -1.70 24.83
C GLU A 65 -9.25 -1.63 26.16
N ALA A 66 -7.99 -1.20 26.14
CA ALA A 66 -7.18 -1.04 27.34
C ALA A 66 -7.72 0.07 28.25
N LEU A 67 -8.13 1.21 27.67
CA LEU A 67 -8.75 2.32 28.38
C LEU A 67 -10.07 1.89 29.02
N ASP A 68 -10.96 1.23 28.27
CA ASP A 68 -12.23 0.72 28.81
C ASP A 68 -12.01 -0.22 29.99
N ARG A 69 -11.12 -1.21 29.86
CA ARG A 69 -10.80 -2.13 30.97
C ARG A 69 -10.26 -1.38 32.20
N SER A 70 -9.40 -0.38 32.00
CA SER A 70 -8.85 0.40 33.11
C SER A 70 -9.89 1.27 33.83
N VAL A 71 -10.85 1.84 33.09
CA VAL A 71 -11.96 2.63 33.66
C VAL A 71 -12.90 1.74 34.46
N PHE A 72 -13.21 0.53 33.94
CA PHE A 72 -14.03 -0.42 34.68
C PHE A 72 -13.36 -0.89 35.98
N ASP A 73 -12.05 -1.15 35.97
CA ASP A 73 -11.30 -1.58 37.16
C ASP A 73 -11.23 -0.46 38.21
N ALA A 74 -10.95 0.78 37.79
CA ALA A 74 -10.93 1.94 38.69
C ALA A 74 -12.30 2.24 39.32
N CYS A 75 -13.40 2.03 38.59
CA CYS A 75 -14.75 2.15 39.14
C CYS A 75 -15.08 1.01 40.12
N ASN A 76 -14.64 -0.21 39.84
CA ASN A 76 -14.87 -1.36 40.70
C ASN A 76 -14.11 -1.26 42.03
N ASP A 77 -12.87 -0.74 42.02
CA ASP A 77 -12.10 -0.48 43.24
C ASP A 77 -12.77 0.56 44.14
N ARG A 78 -13.38 1.59 43.55
CA ARG A 78 -14.17 2.60 44.29
C ARG A 78 -15.46 2.03 44.88
N ALA A 79 -16.12 1.11 44.17
CA ALA A 79 -17.33 0.45 44.67
C ALA A 79 -17.04 -0.59 45.77
N ARG A 80 -15.82 -1.14 45.80
CA ARG A 80 -15.35 -2.08 46.84
C ARG A 80 -14.73 -1.41 48.06
N GLN A 81 -14.43 -0.11 48.00
CA GLN A 81 -13.99 0.64 49.17
C GLN A 81 -15.18 0.71 50.16
N PRO A 82 -15.14 0.04 51.32
CA PRO A 82 -16.20 0.19 52.30
C PRO A 82 -16.21 1.67 52.70
N VAL A 83 -17.39 2.28 52.66
CA VAL A 83 -17.63 3.59 53.27
C VAL A 83 -17.36 3.42 54.77
N GLY A 84 -16.09 3.53 55.12
CA GLY A 84 -15.60 3.48 56.48
C GLY A 84 -16.06 4.76 57.16
N MET A 85 -17.04 4.56 58.05
CA MET A 85 -17.55 5.52 59.01
C MET A 85 -16.43 6.40 59.60
N SER A 86 -16.64 7.71 59.58
CA SER A 86 -16.14 8.65 60.58
C SER A 86 -17.26 9.59 60.94
#